data_AF-A0A957YR27-F1
#
_entry.id   AF-A0A957YR27-F1
#
_cell.length_a   1.000
_cell.length_b   1.000
_cell.length_c   1.000
_cell.angle_alpha   90.00
_cell.angle_beta   90.00
_cell.angle_gamma   90.00
#
_symmetry.space_group_name_H-M   'P 1'
#
loop_
_entity.id
_entity.type
_entity.pdbx_description
1 polymer ?
#
loop_
_entity_poly.entity_id
_entity_poly.type
_entity_poly.pdbx_seq_one_letter_code
_entity_poly.pdbx_strand_id
1 'polypeptide(L)'
;MAGYSGTPLPKKLGIKPGDGVRLLDAPADFERTLGALPEGASVQRGAPTGGADVILLFCVSRQALTQRFPAAAEAMREGGRLWLAWPKKASGLQQDLGDAEVRAHGLAHGLVDYKVCAIDATWSGLCFARRGAVRRRPGLSRR
;
A
#
# COMPACT_ATOMS: atom_id res chain seq x y z
N MET A 1 12.17 -17.81 14.16
CA MET A 1 12.21 -16.72 15.15
C MET A 1 12.43 -15.41 14.41
N ALA A 2 11.37 -14.62 14.22
CA ALA A 2 11.33 -13.21 13.82
C ALA A 2 9.84 -12.83 13.86
N GLY A 3 9.37 -12.31 15.00
CA GLY A 3 7.95 -12.13 15.27
C GLY A 3 7.37 -10.94 14.54
N TYR A 4 6.16 -11.06 13.97
CA TYR A 4 5.29 -9.93 13.64
C TYR A 4 3.86 -10.45 13.48
N SER A 5 3.03 -10.33 14.52
CA SER A 5 1.57 -10.53 14.55
C SER A 5 1.08 -11.77 13.78
N GLY A 6 0.47 -12.76 14.45
CA GLY A 6 -0.22 -13.91 13.79
C GLY A 6 -1.34 -13.52 12.80
N THR A 7 -1.51 -12.24 12.50
CA THR A 7 -2.36 -11.68 11.46
C THR A 7 -1.73 -11.91 10.08
N PRO A 8 -2.42 -12.63 9.18
CA PRO A 8 -1.98 -12.82 7.79
C PRO A 8 -1.70 -11.49 7.07
N LEU A 9 -0.70 -11.45 6.20
CA LEU A 9 -0.31 -10.25 5.46
C LEU A 9 -1.48 -9.59 4.70
N PRO A 10 -2.41 -10.31 4.03
CA PRO A 10 -3.53 -9.68 3.35
C PRO A 10 -4.43 -8.87 4.30
N LYS A 11 -4.64 -9.38 5.51
CA LYS A 11 -5.38 -8.66 6.56
C LYS A 11 -4.60 -7.46 7.08
N LYS A 12 -3.27 -7.54 7.19
CA LYS A 12 -2.43 -6.35 7.50
C LYS A 12 -2.53 -5.28 6.40
N LEU A 13 -2.57 -5.68 5.13
CA LEU A 13 -2.71 -4.78 3.99
C LEU A 13 -4.14 -4.27 3.77
N GLY A 14 -5.11 -4.79 4.53
CA GLY A 14 -6.52 -4.40 4.41
C GLY A 14 -7.16 -4.88 3.10
N ILE A 15 -6.69 -6.01 2.57
CA ILE A 15 -7.31 -6.71 1.45
C ILE A 15 -8.59 -7.39 1.96
N LYS A 16 -9.70 -7.15 1.28
CA LYS A 16 -11.04 -7.64 1.60
C LYS A 16 -11.50 -8.67 0.57
N PRO A 17 -12.54 -9.48 0.88
CA PRO A 17 -13.19 -10.31 -0.11
C PRO A 17 -13.61 -9.51 -1.35
N GLY A 18 -13.35 -10.05 -2.54
CA GLY A 18 -13.66 -9.39 -3.81
C GLY A 18 -12.70 -8.27 -4.25
N ASP A 19 -11.71 -7.86 -3.43
CA ASP A 19 -10.78 -6.79 -3.82
C ASP A 19 -9.92 -7.19 -5.04
N GLY A 20 -9.78 -6.27 -5.99
CA GLY A 20 -8.75 -6.32 -7.02
C GLY A 20 -7.43 -5.72 -6.51
N VAL A 21 -6.40 -6.56 -6.38
CA VAL A 21 -5.07 -6.17 -5.92
C VAL A 21 -4.10 -6.04 -7.10
N ARG A 22 -3.38 -4.91 -7.18
CA ARG A 22 -2.34 -4.68 -8.19
C ARG A 22 -0.97 -4.63 -7.58
N LEU A 23 -0.04 -5.38 -8.16
CA LEU A 23 1.38 -5.36 -7.80
C LEU A 23 2.16 -4.58 -8.86
N LEU A 24 2.79 -3.48 -8.47
CA LEU A 24 3.61 -2.62 -9.32
C LEU A 24 5.07 -2.69 -8.86
N ASP A 25 5.96 -3.08 -9.77
CA ASP A 25 7.40 -3.27 -9.51
C ASP A 25 7.72 -4.23 -8.34
N ALA A 26 6.77 -5.13 -8.00
CA ALA A 26 6.92 -6.08 -6.91
C ALA A 26 7.97 -7.18 -7.22
N PRO A 27 8.70 -7.68 -6.21
CA PRO A 27 9.58 -8.84 -6.35
C PRO A 27 8.87 -10.02 -7.03
N ALA A 28 9.57 -10.82 -7.83
CA ALA A 28 8.98 -11.88 -8.66
C ALA A 28 8.14 -12.90 -7.87
N ASP A 29 8.52 -13.17 -6.62
CA ASP A 29 7.86 -14.16 -5.76
C ASP A 29 6.93 -13.52 -4.70
N PHE A 30 6.57 -12.25 -4.84
CA PHE A 30 5.84 -11.53 -3.80
C PHE A 30 4.46 -12.14 -3.46
N GLU A 31 3.80 -12.80 -4.41
CA GLU A 31 2.54 -13.51 -4.18
C GLU A 31 2.69 -14.64 -3.14
N ARG A 32 3.87 -15.28 -3.07
CA ARG A 32 4.17 -16.25 -2.01
C ARG A 32 4.23 -15.59 -0.64
N THR A 33 4.82 -14.40 -0.55
CA THR A 33 4.85 -13.58 0.67
C THR A 33 3.44 -13.11 1.05
N LEU A 34 2.63 -12.74 0.05
CA LEU A 34 1.24 -12.31 0.25
C LEU A 34 0.38 -13.44 0.81
N GLY A 35 0.58 -14.68 0.35
CA GLY A 35 -0.10 -15.86 0.85
C GLY A 35 -1.56 -15.93 0.42
N ALA A 36 -2.36 -16.71 1.16
CA ALA A 36 -3.76 -16.96 0.83
C ALA A 36 -4.61 -15.68 0.91
N LEU A 37 -5.31 -15.36 -0.18
CA LEU A 37 -6.19 -14.22 -0.27
C LEU A 37 -7.58 -14.52 0.32
N PRO A 38 -8.32 -13.49 0.79
CA PRO A 38 -9.74 -13.62 1.08
C PRO A 38 -10.54 -14.09 -0.14
N GLU A 39 -11.70 -14.69 0.10
CA GLU A 39 -12.58 -15.18 -0.95
C GLU A 39 -12.89 -14.12 -2.02
N GLY A 40 -12.78 -14.51 -3.29
CA GLY A 40 -13.06 -13.64 -4.43
C GLY A 40 -12.05 -12.50 -4.67
N ALA A 41 -11.05 -12.31 -3.80
CA ALA A 41 -9.98 -11.35 -4.06
C ALA A 41 -9.03 -11.88 -5.14
N SER A 42 -8.51 -10.98 -5.97
CA SER A 42 -7.61 -11.32 -7.08
C SER A 42 -6.35 -10.48 -7.05
N VAL A 43 -5.25 -11.03 -7.58
CA VAL A 43 -3.97 -10.33 -7.70
C VAL A 43 -3.54 -10.32 -9.15
N GLN A 44 -3.14 -9.15 -9.64
CA GLN A 44 -2.60 -8.96 -10.98
C GLN A 44 -1.35 -8.08 -10.93
N ARG A 45 -0.37 -8.38 -11.79
CA ARG A 45 0.84 -7.55 -11.95
C ARG A 45 0.63 -6.46 -12.99
N GLY A 46 1.30 -5.32 -12.81
CA GLY A 46 1.26 -4.19 -13.75
C GLY A 46 0.10 -3.22 -13.50
N ALA A 47 0.03 -2.15 -14.31
CA ALA A 47 -0.91 -1.04 -14.13
C ALA A 47 -2.38 -1.45 -14.38
N PRO A 48 -3.33 -1.06 -13.51
CA PRO A 48 -4.73 -1.45 -13.65
C PRO A 48 -5.43 -0.85 -14.86
N THR A 49 -6.31 -1.65 -15.44
CA THR A 49 -7.29 -1.22 -16.45
C THR A 49 -8.62 -1.03 -15.71
N GLY A 50 -9.03 0.23 -15.46
CA GLY A 50 -10.28 0.53 -14.74
C GLY A 50 -10.16 0.80 -13.23
N GLY A 51 -8.92 0.97 -12.73
CA GLY A 51 -8.64 1.28 -11.33
C GLY A 51 -8.57 0.05 -10.42
N ALA A 52 -8.05 0.22 -9.20
CA ALA A 52 -7.83 -0.89 -8.26
C ALA A 52 -8.26 -0.57 -6.82
N ASP A 53 -8.74 -1.60 -6.11
CA ASP A 53 -9.10 -1.52 -4.69
C ASP A 53 -7.86 -1.38 -3.81
N VAL A 54 -6.81 -2.15 -4.12
CA VAL A 54 -5.53 -2.14 -3.42
C VAL A 54 -4.40 -2.14 -4.45
N ILE A 55 -3.51 -1.16 -4.36
CA ILE A 55 -2.28 -1.10 -5.15
C ILE A 55 -1.11 -1.25 -4.19
N LEU A 56 -0.19 -2.17 -4.48
CA LEU A 56 1.11 -2.23 -3.84
C LEU A 56 2.17 -1.78 -4.84
N LEU A 57 2.73 -0.60 -4.61
CA LEU A 57 3.83 -0.03 -5.37
C LEU A 57 5.14 -0.22 -4.62
N PHE A 58 6.10 -0.91 -5.23
CA PHE A 58 7.43 -1.13 -4.67
C PHE A 58 8.42 -0.14 -5.28
N CYS A 59 9.16 0.58 -4.44
CA CYS A 59 10.17 1.53 -4.87
C CYS A 59 11.44 1.37 -4.04
N VAL A 60 12.61 1.37 -4.69
CA VAL A 60 13.92 1.24 -4.02
C VAL A 60 14.68 2.57 -3.91
N SER A 61 14.23 3.60 -4.64
CA SER A 61 14.84 4.93 -4.70
C SER A 61 13.80 6.05 -4.85
N ARG A 62 14.20 7.29 -4.56
CA ARG A 62 13.37 8.49 -4.77
C ARG A 62 13.04 8.71 -6.24
N GLN A 63 13.96 8.34 -7.14
CA GLN A 63 13.71 8.40 -8.58
C GLN A 63 12.55 7.46 -8.98
N ALA A 64 12.60 6.19 -8.54
CA ALA A 64 11.53 5.24 -8.81
C ALA A 64 10.19 5.72 -8.23
N LEU A 65 10.21 6.25 -7.00
CA LEU A 65 9.04 6.85 -6.38
C LEU A 65 8.43 7.96 -7.26
N THR A 66 9.27 8.90 -7.70
CA THR A 66 8.83 10.06 -8.49
C THR A 66 8.25 9.66 -9.84
N GLN A 67 8.80 8.62 -10.47
CA GLN A 67 8.35 8.13 -11.78
C GLN A 67 7.06 7.30 -11.70
N ARG A 68 6.87 6.53 -10.62
CA ARG A 68 5.81 5.52 -10.54
C ARG A 68 4.61 5.95 -9.72
N PHE A 69 4.82 6.76 -8.69
CA PHE A 69 3.75 7.12 -7.75
C PHE A 69 2.58 7.86 -8.38
N PRO A 70 2.76 8.85 -9.30
CA PRO A 70 1.64 9.59 -9.87
C PRO A 70 0.65 8.66 -10.58
N ALA A 71 1.14 7.79 -11.46
CA ALA A 71 0.31 6.82 -12.18
C ALA A 71 -0.38 5.82 -11.22
N ALA A 72 0.31 5.38 -10.16
CA ALA A 72 -0.28 4.50 -9.16
C ALA A 72 -1.37 5.20 -8.34
N ALA A 73 -1.19 6.48 -8.00
CA ALA A 73 -2.17 7.28 -7.28
C ALA A 73 -3.41 7.57 -8.13
N GLU A 74 -3.23 7.84 -9.44
CA GLU A 74 -4.33 8.01 -10.39
C GLU A 74 -5.14 6.73 -10.59
N ALA A 75 -4.44 5.60 -10.73
CA ALA A 75 -5.03 4.26 -10.82
C ALA A 75 -5.82 3.83 -9.56
N MET A 76 -5.64 4.49 -8.43
CA MET A 76 -6.38 4.19 -7.22
C MET A 76 -7.82 4.68 -7.33
N ARG A 77 -8.78 3.75 -7.27
CA ARG A 77 -10.21 4.08 -7.33
C ARG A 77 -10.68 4.83 -6.08
N GLU A 78 -11.89 5.37 -6.12
CA GLU A 78 -12.51 5.96 -4.93
C GLU A 78 -12.68 4.93 -3.80
N GLY A 79 -12.22 5.27 -2.59
CA GLY A 79 -12.16 4.34 -1.46
C GLY A 79 -11.06 3.26 -1.55
N GLY A 80 -10.26 3.31 -2.62
CA GLY A 80 -9.08 2.46 -2.81
C GLY A 80 -7.91 2.82 -1.90
N ARG A 81 -6.91 1.94 -1.88
CA ARG A 81 -5.74 2.02 -1.01
C ARG A 81 -4.47 1.88 -1.83
N LEU A 82 -3.50 2.77 -1.62
CA LEU A 82 -2.17 2.71 -2.22
C LEU A 82 -1.16 2.42 -1.12
N TRP A 83 -0.61 1.21 -1.11
CA TRP A 83 0.54 0.85 -0.31
C TRP A 83 1.81 1.17 -1.08
N LEU A 84 2.60 2.11 -0.54
CA LEU A 84 3.95 2.35 -1.01
C LEU A 84 4.91 1.53 -0.15
N ALA A 85 5.62 0.61 -0.79
CA ALA A 85 6.59 -0.27 -0.18
C ALA A 85 8.01 0.19 -0.50
N TRP A 86 8.85 0.31 0.52
CA TRP A 86 10.28 0.64 0.38
C TRP A 86 11.15 -0.32 1.20
N PRO A 87 12.37 -0.60 0.75
CA PRO A 87 13.28 -1.47 1.48
C PRO A 87 13.66 -0.85 2.82
N LYS A 88 13.65 -1.66 3.87
CA LYS A 88 14.17 -1.28 5.20
C LYS A 88 15.66 -1.00 5.11
N LYS A 89 16.17 -0.11 5.96
CA LYS A 89 17.61 0.15 6.13
C LYS A 89 18.43 -1.14 6.25
N ALA A 90 17.95 -2.10 7.04
CA ALA A 90 18.64 -3.37 7.29
C ALA A 90 18.67 -4.34 6.09
N SER A 91 17.93 -4.08 5.01
CA SER A 91 17.88 -4.97 3.83
C SER A 91 19.08 -4.85 2.91
N GLY A 92 19.87 -3.77 3.01
CA GLY A 92 20.95 -3.46 2.07
C GLY A 92 20.49 -3.03 0.67
N LEU A 93 19.18 -3.05 0.39
CA LEU A 93 18.59 -2.64 -0.90
C LEU A 93 18.17 -1.17 -0.92
N GLN A 94 18.08 -0.54 0.26
CA GLN A 94 17.69 0.85 0.37
C GLN A 94 18.78 1.77 -0.20
N GLN A 95 18.37 2.63 -1.13
CA GLN A 95 19.20 3.71 -1.63
C GLN A 95 18.90 4.99 -0.84
N ASP A 96 18.21 5.95 -1.45
CA ASP A 96 17.90 7.26 -0.90
C ASP A 96 16.45 7.40 -0.39
N LEU A 97 15.71 6.29 -0.26
CA LEU A 97 14.28 6.28 0.04
C LEU A 97 13.96 5.76 1.46
N GLY A 98 13.33 6.58 2.30
CA GLY A 98 12.87 6.22 3.65
C GLY A 98 11.45 6.73 3.96
N ASP A 99 11.01 6.56 5.22
CA ASP A 99 9.66 6.95 5.67
C ASP A 99 9.37 8.43 5.38
N ALA A 100 10.32 9.31 5.68
CA ALA A 100 10.16 10.74 5.53
C ALA A 100 9.89 11.13 4.06
N GLU A 101 10.64 10.56 3.12
CA GLU A 101 10.48 10.79 1.69
C GLU A 101 9.15 10.24 1.18
N VAL A 102 8.83 9.00 1.56
CA VAL A 102 7.59 8.29 1.19
C VAL A 102 6.38 9.11 1.63
N ARG A 103 6.36 9.53 2.90
CA ARG A 103 5.28 10.33 3.48
C ARG A 103 5.16 11.69 2.80
N ALA A 104 6.27 12.44 2.71
CA ALA A 104 6.27 13.76 2.10
C ALA A 104 5.74 13.71 0.65
N HIS A 105 6.15 12.71 -0.12
CA HIS A 105 5.71 12.55 -1.50
C HIS A 105 4.21 12.28 -1.63
N GLY A 106 3.67 11.37 -0.82
CA GLY A 106 2.23 11.08 -0.84
C GLY A 106 1.36 12.27 -0.41
N LEU A 107 1.80 13.02 0.61
CA LEU A 107 1.12 14.24 1.05
C LEU A 107 1.18 15.34 -0.03
N ALA A 108 2.30 15.49 -0.73
CA ALA A 108 2.44 16.43 -1.85
C ALA A 108 1.48 16.11 -3.02
N HIS A 109 1.08 14.85 -3.16
CA HIS A 109 0.07 14.40 -4.13
C HIS A 109 -1.38 14.48 -3.59
N GLY A 110 -1.59 15.16 -2.45
CA GLY A 110 -2.92 15.37 -1.88
C GLY A 110 -3.54 14.13 -1.23
N LEU A 111 -2.78 13.04 -1.08
CA LEU A 111 -3.23 11.86 -0.35
C LEU A 111 -3.05 12.06 1.16
N VAL A 112 -3.69 11.20 1.93
CA VAL A 112 -3.49 11.09 3.38
C VAL A 112 -2.96 9.71 3.71
N ASP A 113 -1.96 9.63 4.57
CA ASP A 113 -1.48 8.37 5.11
C ASP A 113 -2.17 8.04 6.44
N TYR A 114 -2.35 6.76 6.74
CA TYR A 114 -3.04 6.36 7.98
C TYR A 114 -2.57 5.04 8.59
N LYS A 115 -1.73 4.28 7.88
CA LYS A 115 -1.26 2.98 8.37
C LYS A 115 0.14 2.66 7.85
N VAL A 116 1.02 2.26 8.74
CA VAL A 116 2.35 1.74 8.42
C VAL A 116 2.49 0.31 8.94
N CYS A 117 3.17 -0.57 8.21
CA CYS A 117 3.51 -1.90 8.70
C CYS A 117 4.74 -2.50 8.02
N ALA A 118 5.36 -3.48 8.67
CA ALA A 118 6.29 -4.40 8.00
C ALA A 118 5.50 -5.36 7.10
N ILE A 119 5.83 -5.36 5.81
CA ILE A 119 5.30 -6.30 4.83
C ILE A 119 5.96 -7.66 5.06
N ASP A 120 7.30 -7.69 5.00
CA ASP A 120 8.15 -8.84 5.31
C ASP A 120 9.46 -8.39 5.97
N ALA A 121 10.51 -9.21 5.92
CA ALA A 121 11.83 -8.87 6.45
C ALA A 121 12.49 -7.69 5.70
N THR A 122 12.22 -7.55 4.40
CA THR A 122 12.86 -6.63 3.47
C THR A 122 12.10 -5.31 3.36
N TRP A 123 10.77 -5.34 3.32
CA TRP A 123 9.93 -4.21 2.94
C TRP A 123 9.14 -3.64 4.12
N SER A 124 9.19 -2.31 4.25
CA SER A 124 8.20 -1.52 4.98
C SER A 124 7.11 -1.05 4.02
N GLY A 125 5.90 -0.83 4.51
CA GLY A 125 4.80 -0.29 3.73
C GLY A 125 4.07 0.85 4.46
N LEU A 126 3.71 1.90 3.73
CA LEU A 126 2.86 3.01 4.17
C LEU A 126 1.63 3.07 3.26
N CYS A 127 0.45 3.07 3.88
CA CYS A 127 -0.83 3.09 3.20
C CYS A 127 -1.35 4.52 3.08
N PHE A 128 -1.70 4.89 1.85
CA PHE A 128 -2.33 6.14 1.49
C PHE A 128 -3.78 5.92 1.04
N ALA A 129 -4.60 6.94 1.23
CA ALA A 129 -5.95 7.03 0.66
C ALA A 129 -6.18 8.44 0.10
N ARG A 130 -7.14 8.56 -0.82
CA ARG A 130 -7.67 9.88 -1.19
C ARG A 130 -8.29 10.51 0.06
N ARG A 131 -8.16 11.83 0.20
CA ARG A 131 -8.85 12.56 1.25
C ARG A 131 -10.36 12.38 1.05
N GLY A 132 -10.99 11.59 1.91
CA GLY A 132 -12.44 11.49 1.92
C GLY A 132 -13.05 12.85 2.26
N ALA A 133 -14.17 13.19 1.64
CA ALA A 133 -15.04 14.20 2.23
C ALA A 133 -15.38 13.73 3.65
N VAL A 134 -15.20 14.59 4.65
CA VAL A 134 -15.62 14.28 6.01
C VAL A 134 -17.13 14.06 5.97
N ARG A 135 -17.58 12.81 5.90
CA ARG A 135 -18.95 12.48 6.29
C ARG A 135 -18.98 12.73 7.79
N ARG A 136 -19.55 13.87 8.19
CA ARG A 136 -19.97 14.10 9.57
C ARG A 136 -20.74 12.85 9.98
N ARG A 137 -20.21 12.11 10.96
CA ARG A 137 -21.01 11.07 11.63
C ARG A 137 -22.23 11.80 12.20
N PRO A 138 -23.48 11.41 11.89
CA PRO A 138 -24.63 11.91 12.62
C PRO A 138 -24.37 11.63 14.09
N GLY A 139 -24.45 12.67 14.92
CA GLY A 139 -24.05 12.63 16.32
C GLY A 139 -24.69 11.46 17.04
N LEU A 140 -23.88 10.75 17.82
CA LEU A 140 -24.39 9.91 18.89
C LEU A 140 -25.13 10.83 19.85
N SER A 141 -26.46 10.80 19.80
CA SER A 141 -27.32 11.47 20.76
C SER A 141 -26.95 10.96 22.15
N ARG A 142 -26.31 11.81 22.96
CA ARG A 142 -26.26 11.60 24.40
C ARG A 142 -27.69 11.77 24.92
N ARG A 143 -28.26 10.66 25.41
CA ARG A 143 -29.40 10.73 26.32
C ARG A 143 -28.93 11.30 27.66
#